data_AF-A0A523N9G1-F1
#
_entry.id   AF-A0A523N9G1-F1
#
_cell.length_a   1.000
_cell.length_b   1.000
_cell.length_c   1.000
_cell.angle_alpha   90.00
_cell.angle_beta   90.00
_cell.angle_gamma   90.00
#
_symmetry.space_group_name_H-M   'P 1'
#
loop_
_entity.id
_entity.type
_entity.pdbx_description
1 polymer ?
#
loop_
_entity_poly.entity_id
_entity_poly.type
_entity_poly.pdbx_seq_one_letter_code
_entity_poly.pdbx_strand_id
1 'polypeptide(L)' 'MLDLTTAGIVTSYGDVHYAITEYDVSLLFGKSIKERALELIKISHPRFRDELTKYAKDNYKI' A
#
# COMPACT_ATOMS: atom_id res chain seq x y z
N MET A 1 13.35 -7.50 -9.26
CA MET A 1 13.43 -6.05 -8.99
C MET A 1 12.60 -5.40 -10.07
N LEU A 2 11.38 -4.94 -9.75
CA LEU A 2 10.58 -4.19 -10.71
C LEU A 2 11.31 -2.88 -11.00
N ASP A 3 11.60 -2.67 -12.26
CA ASP A 3 12.24 -1.53 -12.88
C ASP A 3 11.29 -0.34 -12.80
N LEU A 4 11.37 0.35 -11.65
CA LEU A 4 10.65 1.59 -11.32
C LEU A 4 11.09 2.80 -12.18
N THR A 5 11.94 2.60 -13.18
CA THR A 5 12.55 3.67 -13.98
C THR A 5 11.58 4.33 -14.98
N THR A 6 10.40 3.75 -15.21
CA THR A 6 9.39 4.31 -16.12
C THR A 6 8.30 5.15 -15.44
N ALA A 7 8.21 5.12 -14.10
CA ALA A 7 7.31 5.98 -13.33
C ALA A 7 8.13 7.05 -12.61
N GLY A 8 7.73 8.32 -12.70
CA GLY A 8 8.37 9.42 -11.98
C GLY A 8 8.12 9.34 -10.47
N ILE A 9 8.86 8.47 -9.78
CA ILE A 9 8.76 8.28 -8.33
C ILE A 9 9.48 9.42 -7.63
N VAL A 10 8.71 10.27 -6.97
CA VAL A 10 9.23 11.41 -6.19
C VAL A 10 9.55 11.02 -4.75
N THR A 11 8.82 10.05 -4.20
CA THR A 11 8.99 9.58 -2.81
C THR A 11 9.11 8.06 -2.79
N SER A 12 10.23 7.54 -2.30
CA SER A 12 10.45 6.11 -2.17
C SER A 12 9.50 5.52 -1.12
N TYR A 13 9.16 4.23 -1.25
CA TYR A 13 8.34 3.54 -0.24
C TYR A 13 8.98 3.56 1.15
N GLY A 14 10.32 3.63 1.24
CA GLY A 14 11.07 3.73 2.49
C GLY A 14 10.90 5.07 3.21
N ASP A 15 10.61 6.15 2.48
CA ASP A 15 10.51 7.50 3.03
C ASP A 15 9.08 7.85 3.47
N VAL A 16 8.08 7.07 3.06
CA VAL A 16 6.68 7.34 3.40
C VAL A 16 6.39 6.89 4.83
N HIS A 17 6.10 7.87 5.68
CA HIS A 17 5.69 7.63 7.07
C HIS A 17 4.19 7.46 7.22
N TYR A 18 3.41 8.36 6.61
CA TYR A 18 1.94 8.35 6.72
C TYR A 18 1.29 8.38 5.34
N ALA A 19 0.16 7.69 5.23
CA ALA A 19 -0.78 7.82 4.13
C ALA A 19 -2.16 8.16 4.69
N ILE A 20 -2.79 9.18 4.13
CA ILE A 20 -4.07 9.72 4.62
C ILE A 20 -5.07 9.69 3.45
N THR A 21 -6.30 9.30 3.74
CA THR A 21 -7.45 9.34 2.81
C THR A 21 -8.65 9.93 3.54
N GLU A 22 -9.78 10.10 2.85
CA GLU A 22 -11.05 10.45 3.47
C GLU A 22 -11.63 9.34 4.37
N TYR A 23 -11.08 8.11 4.30
CA TYR A 23 -11.58 6.98 5.08
C TYR A 23 -10.83 6.75 6.38
N ASP A 24 -9.52 7.02 6.43
CA ASP A 24 -8.68 6.86 7.63
C ASP A 24 -7.23 7.36 7.41
N VAL A 25 -6.43 7.30 8.48
CA VAL A 25 -4.98 7.48 8.52
C VAL A 25 -4.27 6.13 8.65
N SER A 26 -3.14 5.96 7.95
CA SER A 26 -2.23 4.84 8.18
C SER A 26 -0.79 5.27 8.39
N LEU A 27 -0.18 4.72 9.44
CA LEU A 27 1.26 4.74 9.69
C LEU A 27 1.92 3.59 8.93
N LEU A 28 2.86 3.91 8.04
CA LEU A 28 3.59 2.96 7.20
C LEU A 28 5.08 2.84 7.57
N PHE A 29 5.59 3.75 8.41
CA PHE A 29 6.96 3.71 8.89
C PHE A 29 7.21 2.43 9.71
N GLY A 30 8.32 1.74 9.42
CA GLY A 30 8.70 0.49 10.09
C GLY A 30 7.88 -0.74 9.71
N LYS A 31 6.89 -0.62 8.82
CA LYS A 31 6.06 -1.74 8.36
C LYS A 31 6.69 -2.47 7.16
N SER A 32 6.60 -3.80 7.17
CA SER A 32 6.96 -4.64 6.03
C SER A 32 6.04 -4.39 4.83
N ILE A 33 6.46 -4.81 3.63
CA ILE A 33 5.64 -4.65 2.41
C ILE A 33 4.24 -5.26 2.57
N LYS A 34 4.14 -6.41 3.25
CA LYS A 34 2.86 -7.09 3.52
C LYS A 34 1.96 -6.27 4.43
N GLU A 35 2.50 -5.78 5.54
CA GLU A 35 1.76 -4.94 6.48
C GLU A 35 1.34 -3.63 5.82
N ARG A 36 2.22 -3.01 5.01
CA ARG A 36 1.89 -1.81 4.24
C ARG A 36 0.76 -2.04 3.26
N ALA A 37 0.72 -3.17 2.56
CA ALA A 37 -0.38 -3.50 1.67
C ALA A 37 -1.71 -3.60 2.43
N LEU A 38 -1.75 -4.32 3.56
CA LEU A 38 -2.95 -4.45 4.38
C LEU A 38 -3.45 -3.10 4.93
N GLU A 39 -2.51 -2.27 5.36
CA GLU A 39 -2.78 -0.91 5.85
C GLU A 39 -3.34 0.01 4.78
N LEU A 40 -2.74 0.01 3.59
CA LEU A 40 -3.22 0.79 2.45
C LEU A 40 -4.61 0.33 2.00
N ILE A 41 -4.87 -0.98 2.01
CA ILE A 41 -6.20 -1.54 1.71
C ILE A 41 -7.23 -1.06 2.74
N LYS A 42 -6.87 -1.05 4.04
CA LYS A 42 -7.76 -0.60 5.12
C LYS A 42 -8.20 0.84 4.93
N ILE A 43 -7.31 1.73 4.48
CA ILE A 43 -7.64 3.15 4.25
C ILE A 43 -8.19 3.42 2.84
N SER A 44 -8.21 2.43 1.95
CA SER A 44 -8.76 2.59 0.59
C SER A 44 -10.29 2.71 0.59
N HIS A 45 -10.84 3.27 -0.50
CA HIS A 45 -12.29 3.36 -0.71
C HIS A 45 -12.97 1.98 -0.59
N PRO A 46 -14.06 1.83 0.20
CA PRO A 46 -14.67 0.54 0.52
C PRO A 46 -14.96 -0.35 -0.69
N ARG A 47 -15.47 0.23 -1.78
CA ARG A 47 -15.75 -0.47 -3.06
C ARG A 47 -14.58 -1.30 -3.61
N PHE A 48 -13.33 -0.94 -3.34
CA PHE A 48 -12.16 -1.61 -3.92
C PHE A 48 -11.45 -2.54 -2.95
N ARG A 49 -11.82 -2.59 -1.66
CA ARG A 49 -11.07 -3.33 -0.64
C ARG A 49 -11.03 -4.83 -0.93
N ASP A 50 -12.12 -5.41 -1.42
CA ASP A 50 -12.19 -6.83 -1.73
C ASP A 50 -11.28 -7.20 -2.92
N GLU A 51 -11.30 -6.38 -3.97
CA GLU A 51 -10.45 -6.56 -5.14
C GLU A 51 -8.96 -6.43 -4.78
N LEU A 52 -8.60 -5.39 -4.03
CA LEU A 52 -7.23 -5.16 -3.58
C LEU A 52 -6.77 -6.26 -2.62
N THR A 53 -7.64 -6.73 -1.73
CA THR A 53 -7.35 -7.85 -0.82
C THR A 53 -7.09 -9.13 -1.60
N LYS A 54 -7.91 -9.44 -2.59
CA LYS A 54 -7.71 -10.60 -3.46
C LYS A 54 -6.37 -10.51 -4.20
N TYR A 55 -6.11 -9.37 -4.86
CA TYR A 55 -4.84 -9.13 -5.54
C TYR A 55 -3.65 -9.31 -4.58
N ALA A 56 -3.78 -8.80 -3.36
CA ALA A 56 -2.73 -8.86 -2.37
C ALA A 56 -2.41 -10.30 -1.93
N LYS A 57 -3.45 -11.12 -1.71
CA LYS A 57 -3.33 -12.56 -1.40
C LYS A 57 -2.62 -13.32 -2.53
N ASP A 58 -3.06 -13.10 -3.76
CA ASP A 58 -2.57 -13.81 -4.94
C ASP A 58 -1.09 -13.50 -5.22
N ASN A 59 -0.64 -12.26 -4.97
CA ASN A 59 0.71 -11.80 -5.34
C ASN A 59 1.71 -11.75 -4.19
N TYR A 60 1.27 -11.53 -2.94
CA TYR A 60 2.16 -11.28 -1.80
C TYR A 60 2.03 -12.31 -0.68
N LYS A 61 1.20 -13.36 -0.86
CA LYS A 61 0.99 -14.42 0.14
C LYS A 61 0.68 -13.83 1.53
N ILE A 62 -0.29 -12.94 1.55
CA ILE A 62 -0.88 -12.37 2.77
C ILE A 62 -2.16 -13.12 3.12
#